data_AF-A0A0A0D418-F1
#
_entry.id   AF-A0A0A0D418-F1
#
_cell.length_a   1.000
_cell.length_b   1.000
_cell.length_c   1.000
_cell.angle_alpha   90.00
_cell.angle_beta   90.00
_cell.angle_gamma   90.00
#
_symmetry.space_group_name_H-M   'P 1'
#
loop_
_entity.id
_entity.type
_entity.pdbx_description
1 polymer ?
#
loop_
_entity_poly.entity_id
_entity_poly.type
_entity_poly.pdbx_seq_one_letter_code
_entity_poly.pdbx_strand_id
1 'polypeptide(L)' 'APEGQAPLTALGIASAVERLLGLAGGAPSAPGLHLPETLLDPAEMVRRLEAFGTRIREVRATD' A
#
# COMPACT_ATOMS: atom_id res chain seq x y z
N ALA A 1 7.31 -21.64 0.54
CA ALA A 1 6.73 -21.28 -0.77
C ALA A 1 7.29 -19.91 -1.17
N PRO A 2 7.44 -19.54 -2.45
CA PRO A 2 7.95 -18.22 -2.82
C PRO A 2 6.86 -17.22 -2.45
N GLU A 3 7.00 -16.49 -1.35
CA GLU A 3 5.80 -15.89 -0.75
C GLU A 3 5.17 -14.83 -1.66
N GLY A 4 5.95 -14.17 -2.53
CA GLY A 4 5.44 -13.61 -3.79
C GLY A 4 4.22 -12.70 -3.63
N GLN A 5 3.12 -13.03 -4.31
CA GLN A 5 1.94 -12.18 -4.42
C GLN A 5 1.09 -12.10 -3.14
N ALA A 6 1.06 -13.16 -2.32
CA ALA A 6 0.15 -13.22 -1.18
C ALA A 6 0.49 -12.21 -0.06
N PRO A 7 1.76 -12.10 0.41
CA PRO A 7 2.17 -11.08 1.37
C PRO A 7 1.97 -9.65 0.86
N LEU A 8 2.25 -9.39 -0.42
CA LEU A 8 2.05 -8.07 -1.02
C LEU A 8 0.56 -7.68 -1.02
N THR A 9 -0.32 -8.65 -1.30
CA THR A 9 -1.77 -8.46 -1.23
C THR A 9 -2.23 -8.21 0.19
N ALA A 10 -1.72 -9.00 1.14
CA ALA A 10 -2.03 -8.81 2.56
C ALA A 10 -1.59 -7.42 3.05
N LEU A 11 -0.40 -6.95 2.65
CA LEU A 11 0.09 -5.61 2.98
C LEU A 11 -0.81 -4.50 2.41
N GLY A 12 -1.26 -4.64 1.16
CA GLY A 12 -2.18 -3.70 0.54
C GLY A 12 -3.53 -3.64 1.27
N ILE A 13 -4.10 -4.80 1.60
CA ILE A 13 -5.36 -4.89 2.36
C ILE A 13 -5.21 -4.29 3.76
N ALA A 14 -4.15 -4.66 4.49
CA ALA A 14 -3.89 -4.14 5.84
C ALA A 14 -3.77 -2.61 5.82
N SER A 15 -3.01 -2.06 4.86
CA SER A 15 -2.85 -0.61 4.70
C SER A 15 -4.17 0.10 4.39
N ALA A 16 -5.03 -0.49 3.55
CA ALA A 16 -6.36 0.05 3.27
C ALA A 16 -7.27 0.04 4.51
N VAL A 17 -7.28 -1.07 5.26
CA VAL A 17 -8.07 -1.20 6.50
C VAL A 17 -7.62 -0.18 7.54
N GLU A 18 -6.31 -0.08 7.78
CA GLU A 18 -5.75 0.92 8.70
C GLU A 18 -6.16 2.34 8.30
N ARG A 19 -6.08 2.68 7.02
CA ARG A 19 -6.44 4.01 6.52
C ARG A 19 -7.94 4.30 6.67
N LEU A 20 -8.81 3.33 6.35
CA LEU A 20 -10.26 3.46 6.49
C LEU A 20 -10.66 3.69 7.95
N LEU A 21 -10.00 3.00 8.87
CA LEU A 21 -10.25 3.11 10.32
C LEU A 21 -9.57 4.32 10.98
N GLY A 22 -8.77 5.10 10.25
CA GLY A 22 -8.00 6.23 10.81
C GLY A 22 -6.79 5.80 11.65
N LEU A 23 -6.37 4.53 11.57
CA LEU A 23 -5.24 3.98 12.32
C LEU A 23 -3.88 4.37 11.71
N ALA A 24 -3.87 4.80 10.45
CA ALA A 24 -2.70 5.32 9.76
C ALA A 24 -2.53 6.86 9.94
N GLY A 25 -3.20 7.45 10.93
CA GLY A 25 -3.24 8.89 11.15
C GLY A 25 -4.40 9.59 10.45
N GLY A 26 -4.95 10.62 11.11
CA GLY A 26 -6.14 11.34 10.63
C GLY A 26 -7.46 10.70 11.07
N ALA A 27 -8.57 11.31 10.63
CA ALA A 27 -9.90 10.78 10.90
C ALA A 27 -10.21 9.56 10.02
N PRO A 28 -11.10 8.64 10.47
CA PRO A 28 -11.65 7.58 9.62
C PRO A 28 -12.19 8.13 8.30
N SER A 29 -12.07 7.35 7.24
CA SER A 29 -12.59 7.74 5.93
C SER A 29 -14.12 7.86 5.96
N ALA A 30 -14.65 8.83 5.21
CA ALA A 30 -16.10 8.94 5.02
C ALA A 30 -16.66 7.67 4.35
N PRO A 31 -17.91 7.27 4.65
CA PRO A 31 -18.57 6.17 3.95
C PRO A 31 -18.59 6.39 2.44
N GLY A 32 -18.32 5.34 1.67
CA GLY A 32 -18.33 5.41 0.21
C GLY A 32 -17.45 4.35 -0.45
N LEU A 33 -17.40 4.40 -1.78
CA LEU A 33 -16.48 3.60 -2.58
C LEU A 33 -15.13 4.30 -2.66
N HIS A 34 -14.08 3.60 -2.22
CA HIS A 34 -12.70 4.08 -2.26
C HIS A 34 -11.87 3.16 -3.15
N LEU A 35 -11.03 3.73 -4.01
CA LEU A 35 -10.05 2.98 -4.78
C LEU A 35 -8.68 3.11 -4.11
N PRO A 36 -7.79 2.12 -4.20
CA PRO A 36 -6.48 2.18 -3.56
C PRO A 36 -5.70 3.46 -3.92
N GLU A 37 -5.73 3.86 -5.18
CA GLU A 37 -5.05 5.04 -5.72
C GLU A 37 -5.61 6.39 -5.21
N THR A 38 -6.83 6.41 -4.67
CA THR A 38 -7.42 7.60 -4.04
C THR A 38 -7.38 7.55 -2.52
N LEU A 39 -7.33 6.34 -1.94
CA LEU A 39 -7.34 6.11 -0.50
C LEU A 39 -5.95 6.22 0.12
N LEU A 40 -4.92 5.73 -0.57
CA LEU A 40 -3.58 5.54 -0.04
C LEU A 40 -2.61 6.56 -0.66
N ASP A 41 -1.74 7.14 0.17
CA ASP A 41 -0.62 7.95 -0.33
C ASP A 41 0.41 7.02 -1.02
N PRO A 42 0.68 7.21 -2.32
CA PRO A 42 1.64 6.39 -3.06
C PRO A 42 3.04 6.38 -2.43
N ALA A 43 3.50 7.52 -1.89
CA ALA A 43 4.83 7.62 -1.31
C ALA A 43 4.92 6.83 0.00
N GLU A 44 3.86 6.82 0.80
CA GLU A 44 3.78 6.01 2.01
C GLU A 44 3.68 4.52 1.69
N MET A 45 2.93 4.14 0.64
CA MET A 45 2.86 2.76 0.20
C MET A 45 4.23 2.23 -0.25
N VAL A 46 5.01 3.02 -1.00
CA VAL A 46 6.38 2.67 -1.38
C VAL A 46 7.25 2.42 -0.15
N ARG A 47 7.20 3.32 0.85
CA ARG A 47 7.95 3.14 2.10
C ARG A 47 7.56 1.87 2.85
N ARG A 48 6.27 1.56 2.92
CA ARG A 48 5.76 0.33 3.56
C ARG A 48 6.21 -0.93 2.82
N LEU A 49 6.17 -0.91 1.48
CA LEU A 49 6.66 -2.01 0.66
C LEU A 49 8.15 -2.26 0.91
N GLU A 50 8.96 -1.21 0.93
CA GLU A 50 10.41 -1.30 1.22
C GLU A 50 10.68 -1.80 2.64
N ALA A 51 9.97 -1.29 3.65
CA ALA A 51 10.06 -1.75 5.04
C ALA A 51 9.65 -3.23 5.19
N PHE A 52 8.71 -3.69 4.37
CA PHE A 52 8.28 -5.09 4.29
C PHE A 52 9.28 -5.99 3.55
N GLY A 53 10.37 -5.43 3.01
CA GLY A 53 11.44 -6.16 2.32
C GLY A 53 11.32 -6.17 0.78
N THR A 54 10.35 -5.45 0.22
CA THR A 54 10.21 -5.28 -1.23
C THR A 54 11.34 -4.39 -1.75
N ARG A 55 11.94 -4.76 -2.89
CA ARG A 55 12.92 -3.91 -3.58
C ARG A 55 12.28 -3.34 -4.83
N ILE A 56 12.06 -2.03 -4.84
CA ILE A 56 11.54 -1.30 -6.00
C ILE A 56 12.73 -0.71 -6.76
N ARG A 57 12.70 -0.79 -8.09
CA ARG A 57 13.72 -0.21 -8.95
C ARG A 57 13.03 0.60 -10.03
N GLU A 58 13.50 1.81 -10.23
CA GLU A 58 13.18 2.55 -11.43
C GLU A 58 14.01 1.97 -12.58
N VAL A 59 13.34 1.65 -13.69
CA VAL A 59 13.97 1.11 -14.89
C VAL A 59 13.59 2.03 -16.03
N ARG A 60 14.54 2.48 -16.83
CA ARG A 60 14.21 3.28 -18.02
C ARG A 60 13.74 2.32 -19.10
N ALA A 61 12.79 2.75 -19.92
CA ALA A 61 12.23 1.93 -21.00
C ALA A 61 13.25 1.53 -22.09
N THR A 62 14.49 2.02 -21.99
CA THR A 62 15.62 1.73 -22.89
C THR A 62 16.70 0.84 -22.26
N ASP A 63 16.52 0.39 -21.02
CA ASP A 63 17.40 -0.57 -20.34
C ASP A 63 16.95 -2.03 -20.56
#